data_AF-A0A258BLS9-F1
#
_entry.id   AF-A0A258BLS9-F1
#
_cell.length_a   1.000
_cell.length_b   1.000
_cell.length_c   1.000
_cell.angle_alpha   90.00
_cell.angle_beta   90.00
_cell.angle_gamma   90.00
#
_symmetry.space_group_name_H-M   'P 1'
#
loop_
_entity.id
_entity.type
_entity.pdbx_description
1 polymer ?
#
loop_
_entity_poly.entity_id
_entity_poly.type
_entity_poly.pdbx_seq_one_letter_code
_entity_poly.pdbx_strand_id
1 'polypeptide(L)'
;MDARLFDLLPVVVCEIAPVRDENGAIIDLQWIDANRLMNETILPKGGSVVGMRVFEFDPAYRESEMTKNVIKVIETGEPITYMTGHGRAAKMLGKVMKTVITPTENGALA
;
A
#
# COMPACT_ATOMS: atom_id res chain seq x y z
N MET A 1 -4.39 14.01 6.34
CA MET A 1 -3.47 13.96 7.51
C MET A 1 -2.17 14.65 7.07
N ASP A 2 -1.47 15.43 7.90
CA ASP A 2 -0.24 16.12 7.45
C ASP A 2 0.85 15.06 7.22
N ALA A 3 1.29 14.88 5.97
CA ALA A 3 2.26 13.86 5.54
C ALA A 3 3.54 13.84 6.42
N ARG A 4 3.84 14.97 7.06
CA ARG A 4 4.94 15.14 8.02
C ARG A 4 4.87 14.24 9.25
N LEU A 5 3.69 13.80 9.69
CA LEU A 5 3.58 12.95 10.88
C LEU A 5 3.93 11.49 10.58
N PHE A 6 3.50 10.95 9.44
CA PHE A 6 3.82 9.58 9.05
C PHE A 6 5.31 9.40 8.71
N ASP A 7 5.98 10.46 8.28
CA ASP A 7 7.43 10.45 8.02
C ASP A 7 8.29 10.23 9.27
N LEU A 8 7.74 10.50 10.45
CA LEU A 8 8.41 10.29 11.73
C LEU A 8 8.27 8.85 12.24
N LEU A 9 7.37 8.05 11.63
CA LEU A 9 7.14 6.68 12.08
C LEU A 9 8.23 5.74 11.57
N PRO A 10 8.75 4.83 12.41
CA PRO A 10 9.74 3.83 12.02
C PRO A 10 9.09 2.62 11.32
N VAL A 11 7.96 2.83 10.64
CA VAL A 11 7.21 1.81 9.90
C VAL A 11 6.85 2.32 8.52
N VAL A 12 6.67 1.41 7.57
CA VAL A 12 6.18 1.73 6.23
C VAL A 12 4.71 2.08 6.35
N VAL A 13 4.30 3.22 5.79
CA VAL A 13 2.90 3.64 5.78
C VAL A 13 2.53 4.11 4.38
N CYS A 14 1.39 3.63 3.87
CA CYS A 14 0.76 4.15 2.66
C CYS A 14 -0.75 4.04 2.69
N GLU A 15 -1.43 4.95 2.02
CA GLU A 15 -2.85 4.85 1.74
C GLU A 15 -3.05 4.52 0.26
N ILE A 16 -3.93 3.56 -0.01
CA ILE A 16 -4.16 2.98 -1.33
C ILE A 16 -5.65 3.10 -1.65
N ALA A 17 -5.97 3.73 -2.77
CA ALA A 17 -7.33 3.86 -3.28
C ALA A 17 -7.58 2.89 -4.44
N PRO A 18 -8.81 2.33 -4.55
CA PRO A 18 -9.19 1.52 -5.68
C PRO A 18 -9.40 2.39 -6.91
N VAL A 19 -9.01 1.88 -8.07
CA VAL A 19 -9.42 2.47 -9.34
C VAL A 19 -10.39 1.52 -9.99
N ARG A 20 -11.57 2.07 -10.29
CA ARG A 20 -12.70 1.31 -10.79
C ARG A 20 -12.98 1.64 -12.25
N ASP A 21 -13.48 0.66 -12.98
CA ASP A 21 -14.09 0.87 -14.28
C ASP A 21 -15.53 1.40 -14.15
N GLU A 22 -16.21 1.57 -15.29
CA GLU A 22 -17.60 2.03 -15.37
C GLU A 22 -18.61 1.09 -14.68
N ASN A 23 -18.26 -0.18 -14.50
CA ASN A 23 -19.09 -1.18 -13.81
C ASN A 23 -18.80 -1.25 -12.31
N GLY A 24 -17.86 -0.43 -11.81
CA GLY A 24 -17.43 -0.42 -10.42
C GLY A 24 -16.40 -1.50 -10.06
N ALA A 25 -15.91 -2.28 -11.03
CA ALA A 25 -14.91 -3.31 -10.79
C ALA A 25 -13.52 -2.69 -10.58
N ILE A 26 -12.77 -3.17 -9.59
CA ILE A 26 -11.40 -2.69 -9.32
C ILE A 26 -10.46 -3.20 -10.43
N ILE A 27 -9.99 -2.29 -11.27
CA ILE A 27 -9.06 -2.59 -12.37
C ILE A 27 -7.59 -2.35 -11.98
N ASP A 28 -7.38 -1.51 -10.97
CA ASP A 28 -6.07 -1.15 -10.42
C ASP A 28 -6.18 -0.54 -9.02
N LEU A 29 -5.03 -0.23 -8.44
CA LEU A 29 -4.88 0.54 -7.22
C LEU A 29 -4.00 1.78 -7.48
N GLN A 30 -4.17 2.81 -6.68
CA GLN A 30 -3.33 4.01 -6.71
C GLN A 30 -2.85 4.32 -5.30
N TRP A 31 -1.55 4.61 -5.14
CA TRP A 31 -1.06 5.19 -3.89
C TRP A 31 -1.53 6.65 -3.81
N ILE A 32 -2.28 6.99 -2.78
CA ILE A 32 -2.81 8.34 -2.56
C ILE A 32 -2.12 9.07 -1.41
N ASP A 33 -1.46 8.32 -0.53
CA ASP A 33 -0.54 8.85 0.48
C ASP A 33 0.58 7.82 0.73
N ALA A 34 1.77 8.31 1.08
CA ALA A 34 2.92 7.45 1.36
C ALA A 34 3.97 8.22 2.17
N ASN A 35 4.45 7.61 3.26
CA ASN A 35 5.55 8.18 4.01
C ASN A 35 6.90 7.98 3.30
N ARG A 36 7.92 8.70 3.77
CA ARG A 36 9.30 8.64 3.28
C ARG A 36 9.80 7.19 3.20
N LEU A 37 9.55 6.39 4.23
CA LEU A 37 10.03 5.00 4.25
C LEU A 37 9.37 4.17 3.15
N MET A 38 8.06 4.32 2.92
CA MET A 38 7.38 3.69 1.79
C MET A 38 8.00 4.11 0.46
N ASN A 39 8.20 5.41 0.26
CA ASN A 39 8.80 5.94 -0.97
C ASN A 39 10.19 5.35 -1.22
N GLU A 40 11.03 5.27 -0.19
CA GLU A 40 12.36 4.65 -0.29
C GLU A 40 12.29 3.15 -0.64
N THR A 41 11.27 2.42 -0.16
CA THR A 41 11.12 0.99 -0.44
C THR A 41 10.80 0.70 -1.91
N ILE A 42 10.09 1.61 -2.58
CA ILE A 42 9.63 1.44 -3.96
C ILE A 42 10.56 2.16 -4.95
N LEU A 43 11.00 3.37 -4.60
CA LEU A 43 11.81 4.29 -5.39
C LEU A 43 13.13 4.61 -4.64
N PRO A 44 14.08 3.66 -4.56
CA PRO A 44 15.31 3.84 -3.77
C PRO A 44 16.25 4.94 -4.29
N LYS A 45 16.01 5.46 -5.49
CA LYS A 45 16.74 6.59 -6.09
C LYS A 45 16.09 7.95 -5.78
N GLY A 46 15.07 7.98 -4.92
CA GLY A 46 14.27 9.15 -4.61
C GLY A 46 13.03 9.29 -5.51
N GLY A 47 12.07 10.07 -5.03
CA GLY A 47 10.75 10.27 -5.66
C GLY A 47 9.61 9.99 -4.68
N SER A 48 8.38 10.13 -5.17
CA SER A 48 7.18 9.77 -4.43
C SER A 48 6.33 8.83 -5.27
N VAL A 49 5.76 7.80 -4.64
CA VAL A 49 4.81 6.88 -5.30
C VAL A 49 3.41 7.45 -5.38
N VAL A 50 3.12 8.56 -4.68
CA VAL A 50 1.79 9.17 -4.66
C VAL A 50 1.36 9.56 -6.07
N GLY A 51 0.16 9.13 -6.46
CA GLY A 51 -0.40 9.28 -7.80
C GLY A 51 -0.06 8.14 -8.76
N MET A 52 0.91 7.27 -8.45
CA MET A 52 1.28 6.15 -9.30
C MET A 52 0.27 5.00 -9.21
N ARG A 53 0.12 4.29 -10.33
CA ARG A 53 -0.71 3.11 -10.51
C ARG A 53 0.05 1.86 -10.11
N VAL A 54 -0.47 1.09 -9.16
CA VAL A 54 0.24 -0.02 -8.53
C VAL A 54 0.53 -1.12 -9.55
N PHE A 55 -0.47 -1.51 -10.36
CA PHE A 55 -0.30 -2.60 -11.32
C PHE A 55 0.37 -2.17 -12.62
N GLU A 56 0.28 -0.89 -12.99
CA GLU A 56 1.08 -0.36 -14.10
C GLU A 56 2.56 -0.25 -13.69
N PHE A 57 2.84 0.13 -12.45
CA PHE A 57 4.20 0.20 -11.92
C PHE A 57 4.87 -1.16 -11.87
N ASP A 58 4.19 -2.17 -11.33
CA ASP A 58 4.68 -3.55 -11.32
C ASP A 58 3.50 -4.54 -11.36
N PRO A 59 3.27 -5.22 -12.50
CA PRO A 59 2.18 -6.18 -12.66
C PRO A 59 2.20 -7.32 -11.64
N ALA A 60 3.36 -7.64 -11.05
CA ALA A 60 3.47 -8.69 -10.03
C ALA A 60 2.68 -8.38 -8.76
N TYR A 61 2.34 -7.11 -8.50
CA TYR A 61 1.50 -6.74 -7.37
C TYR A 61 0.10 -7.35 -7.43
N ARG A 62 -0.46 -7.60 -8.62
CA ARG A 62 -1.79 -8.22 -8.78
C ARG A 62 -1.91 -9.54 -8.00
N GLU A 63 -0.83 -10.31 -7.96
CA GLU A 63 -0.81 -11.61 -7.30
C GLU A 63 -0.30 -11.58 -5.86
N SER A 64 0.16 -10.42 -5.38
CA SER A 64 0.74 -10.28 -4.05
C SER A 64 -0.31 -10.42 -2.93
N GLU A 65 0.10 -11.06 -1.84
CA GLU A 65 -0.71 -11.19 -0.62
C GLU A 65 -1.16 -9.81 -0.09
N MET A 66 -0.26 -8.83 -0.10
CA MET A 66 -0.57 -7.45 0.30
C MET A 66 -1.73 -6.87 -0.52
N THR A 67 -1.67 -6.95 -1.85
CA THR A 67 -2.71 -6.41 -2.73
C THR A 67 -4.05 -7.13 -2.53
N LYS A 68 -4.02 -8.47 -2.41
CA LYS A 68 -5.21 -9.26 -2.15
C LYS A 68 -5.86 -8.86 -0.82
N ASN A 69 -5.07 -8.61 0.22
CA ASN A 69 -5.58 -8.14 1.50
C ASN A 69 -6.10 -6.69 1.42
N VAL A 70 -5.42 -5.78 0.72
CA VAL A 70 -5.91 -4.40 0.48
C VAL A 70 -7.27 -4.41 -0.21
N ILE A 71 -7.41 -5.16 -1.30
CA ILE A 71 -8.68 -5.29 -2.03
C ILE A 71 -9.77 -5.82 -1.09
N LYS A 72 -9.48 -6.88 -0.32
CA LYS A 72 -10.43 -7.42 0.64
C LYS A 72 -10.89 -6.38 1.66
N VAL A 73 -9.97 -5.60 2.26
CA VAL A 73 -10.33 -4.53 3.20
C VAL A 73 -11.19 -3.46 2.54
N ILE A 74 -10.87 -3.05 1.31
CA ILE A 74 -11.66 -2.06 0.55
C ILE A 74 -13.08 -2.58 0.28
N GLU A 75 -13.22 -3.86 -0.05
CA GLU A 75 -14.52 -4.46 -0.39
C GLU A 75 -15.38 -4.76 0.83
N THR A 76 -14.78 -5.22 1.93
CA THR A 76 -15.53 -5.65 3.12
C THR A 76 -15.64 -4.57 4.20
N GLY A 77 -14.73 -3.60 4.21
CA GLY A 77 -14.58 -2.64 5.31
C GLY A 77 -14.06 -3.26 6.60
N GLU A 78 -13.59 -4.51 6.58
CA GLU A 78 -13.05 -5.19 7.76
C GLU A 78 -11.52 -5.09 7.76
N PRO A 79 -10.88 -4.65 8.86
CA PRO A 79 -9.42 -4.55 8.91
C PRO A 79 -8.75 -5.93 8.94
N ILE A 80 -7.54 -6.01 8.37
CA ILE A 80 -6.72 -7.22 8.34
C ILE A 80 -5.39 -6.96 9.04
N THR A 81 -4.93 -7.94 9.83
CA THR A 81 -3.58 -7.93 10.41
C THR A 81 -2.90 -9.27 10.13
N TYR A 82 -1.68 -9.23 9.65
CA TYR A 82 -0.90 -10.43 9.34
C TYR A 82 0.61 -10.17 9.48
N MET A 83 1.41 -11.23 9.47
CA MET A 83 2.86 -11.15 9.47
C MET A 83 3.40 -11.61 8.12
N THR A 84 4.35 -10.88 7.53
CA THR A 84 4.95 -11.26 6.25
C THR A 84 6.45 -10.98 6.22
N GLY A 85 7.21 -11.93 5.67
CA GLY A 85 8.62 -11.75 5.29
C GLY A 85 8.80 -11.50 3.79
N HIS A 86 7.69 -11.36 3.05
CA HIS A 86 7.68 -11.20 1.60
C HIS A 86 7.41 -9.74 1.20
N GLY A 87 7.69 -9.41 -0.06
CA GLY A 87 7.52 -8.05 -0.60
C GLY A 87 8.77 -7.17 -0.47
N ARG A 88 8.70 -5.98 -1.09
CA ARG A 88 9.86 -5.07 -1.22
C ARG A 88 10.30 -4.51 0.14
N ALA A 89 9.35 -4.07 0.96
CA ALA A 89 9.62 -3.52 2.30
C ALA A 89 10.29 -4.55 3.24
N ALA A 90 9.73 -5.77 3.35
CA ALA A 90 10.30 -6.80 4.21
C ALA A 90 11.72 -7.20 3.79
N LYS A 91 11.98 -7.32 2.47
CA LYS A 91 13.31 -7.62 1.93
C LYS A 91 14.31 -6.49 2.19
N MET A 92 13.90 -5.23 1.96
CA MET A 92 14.74 -4.06 2.19
C MET A 92 15.15 -3.94 3.67
N LEU A 93 14.19 -4.14 4.58
CA LEU A 93 14.44 -4.05 6.02
C LEU A 93 15.10 -5.31 6.61
N GLY A 94 15.15 -6.41 5.85
CA GLY A 94 15.67 -7.70 6.30
C GLY A 94 14.89 -8.29 7.48
N LYS A 95 13.57 -8.04 7.56
CA LYS A 95 12.73 -8.36 8.72
C LYS A 95 11.39 -8.96 8.32
N VAL A 96 10.82 -9.76 9.23
CA VAL A 96 9.38 -10.08 9.19
C VAL A 96 8.62 -8.88 9.73
N MET A 97 7.63 -8.41 8.98
CA MET A 97 6.82 -7.25 9.31
C MET A 97 5.45 -7.70 9.79
N LYS A 98 4.94 -7.07 10.85
CA LYS A 98 3.51 -7.09 11.15
C LYS A 98 2.87 -5.97 10.33
N THR A 99 1.95 -6.33 9.46
CA THR A 99 1.20 -5.40 8.61
C THR A 99 -0.23 -5.29 9.13
N VAL A 100 -0.74 -4.06 9.20
CA VAL A 100 -2.12 -3.76 9.59
C VAL A 100 -2.74 -2.97 8.45
N ILE A 101 -3.82 -3.46 7.87
CA ILE A 101 -4.56 -2.80 6.80
C ILE A 101 -5.91 -2.40 7.36
N THR A 102 -6.21 -1.12 7.35
CA THR A 102 -7.43 -0.53 7.93
C THR A 102 -8.21 0.20 6.83
N PRO A 103 -9.53 0.07 6.75
CA PRO A 103 -10.32 0.81 5.76
C PRO A 103 -10.23 2.33 6.02
N THR A 104 -10.30 3.11 4.96
CA THR A 104 -10.42 4.57 5.00
C THR A 104 -11.59 5.01 4.12
N GLU A 105 -11.92 6.30 4.14
CA GLU A 105 -12.93 6.87 3.24
C GLU A 105 -12.54 6.73 1.75
N ASN A 106 -11.24 6.70 1.46
CA ASN A 106 -10.70 6.66 0.09
C ASN A 106 -10.27 5.25 -0.36
N GLY A 107 -10.11 4.30 0.57
CA GLY A 107 -9.64 2.96 0.28
C GLY A 107 -9.14 2.24 1.53
N ALA A 108 -7.82 2.01 1.63
CA ALA A 108 -7.20 1.38 2.77
C ALA A 108 -5.82 1.96 3.13
N LEU A 109 -5.55 2.08 4.43
CA LEU A 109 -4.26 2.46 5.00
C LEU A 109 -3.51 1.19 5.43
N ALA A 110 -2.26 1.06 5.00
CA ALA A 110 -1.39 -0.10 5.24
C ALA A 110 -0.02 0.33 5.79
#